data_AF-A0A7S2LBT4-F1
#
_entry.id   AF-A0A7S2LBT4-F1
#
_cell.length_a   1.000
_cell.length_b   1.000
_cell.length_c   1.000
_cell.angle_alpha   90.00
_cell.angle_beta   90.00
_cell.angle_gamma   90.00
#
_symmetry.space_group_name_H-M   'P 1'
#
loop_
_entity.id
_entity.type
_entity.pdbx_description
1 polymer ?
#
loop_
_entity_poly.entity_id
_entity_poly.type
_entity_poly.pdbx_seq_one_letter_code
_entity_poly.pdbx_strand_id
1 'polypeptide(L)'
;SCGWPLALEQQAVDLSDEMRFVWHRPPMDVVERQWQDPTVVRIFLNGCFDLMHVGHFNALRQAKHLFYQKGFREVILVAGLHSDVAIAGQKGPPLMTDDERVEVLRATKWVDEMATGLPYAPMSAEMADALRVNWICHGDDLPVCKTGDG
;
A
#
# COMPACT_ATOMS: atom_id res chain seq x y z
N SER A 1 -5.58 0.01 22.08
CA SER A 1 -4.59 -1.08 22.02
C SER A 1 -3.84 -0.95 20.72
N CYS A 2 -2.53 -0.68 20.79
CA CYS A 2 -1.64 -0.65 19.64
C CYS A 2 -1.14 -2.09 19.46
N GLY A 3 -1.79 -2.85 18.59
CA GLY A 3 -1.43 -4.24 18.33
C GLY A 3 -1.82 -4.55 16.91
N TRP A 4 -0.84 -4.59 16.02
CA TRP A 4 -0.99 -5.13 14.68
C TRP A 4 -1.61 -6.54 14.79
N PRO A 5 -2.55 -6.94 13.92
CA PRO A 5 -3.07 -8.30 13.96
C PRO A 5 -1.90 -9.28 13.78
N LEU A 6 -1.64 -10.09 14.82
CA LEU A 6 -0.52 -11.02 14.95
C LEU A 6 -0.48 -12.14 13.89
N ALA A 7 -1.30 -12.07 12.83
CA ALA A 7 -1.47 -13.13 11.85
C ALA A 7 -1.49 -12.59 10.41
N LEU A 8 -0.62 -11.62 10.08
CA LEU A 8 -0.34 -11.37 8.67
C LEU A 8 0.62 -12.43 8.14
N GLU A 9 0.20 -13.10 7.08
CA GLU A 9 1.01 -13.99 6.26
C GLU A 9 1.79 -13.17 5.23
N GLN A 10 2.97 -13.65 4.86
CA GLN A 10 3.74 -13.11 3.74
C GLN A 10 3.53 -14.00 2.52
N GLN A 11 3.04 -13.40 1.44
CA GLN A 11 2.88 -14.07 0.16
C GLN A 11 3.72 -13.35 -0.89
N ALA A 12 4.63 -14.07 -1.55
CA ALA A 12 5.25 -13.57 -2.77
C ALA A 12 4.19 -13.52 -3.90
N VAL A 13 4.13 -12.40 -4.60
CA VAL A 13 3.24 -12.17 -5.72
C VAL A 13 4.10 -11.81 -6.93
N ASP A 14 4.02 -12.66 -7.96
CA ASP A 14 4.73 -12.51 -9.22
C ASP A 14 3.72 -12.35 -10.35
N LEU A 15 3.56 -11.11 -10.85
CA LEU A 15 2.64 -10.81 -11.96
C LEU A 15 3.38 -10.75 -13.31
N SER A 16 4.63 -10.30 -13.29
CA SER A 16 5.54 -10.33 -14.44
C SER A 16 7.00 -10.40 -13.96
N ASP A 17 7.95 -10.36 -14.89
CA ASP A 17 9.37 -10.30 -14.54
C ASP A 17 9.75 -8.98 -13.84
N GLU A 18 9.00 -7.92 -14.10
CA GLU A 18 9.21 -6.57 -13.57
C GLU A 18 8.25 -6.21 -12.43
N MET A 19 7.16 -6.96 -12.24
CA MET A 19 6.14 -6.72 -11.22
C MET A 19 6.08 -7.87 -10.22
N ARG A 20 6.94 -7.76 -9.21
CA ARG A 20 7.07 -8.71 -8.10
C ARG A 20 7.08 -7.97 -6.77
N PHE A 21 6.38 -8.49 -5.78
CA PHE A 21 6.32 -7.91 -4.43
C PHE A 21 5.91 -8.95 -3.39
N VAL A 22 6.06 -8.59 -2.11
CA VAL A 22 5.60 -9.42 -0.99
C VAL A 22 4.38 -8.76 -0.36
N TRP A 23 3.27 -9.49 -0.32
CA TRP A 23 2.03 -9.05 0.30
C TRP A 23 1.92 -9.59 1.73
N HIS A 24 1.87 -8.67 2.69
CA HIS A 24 1.63 -8.90 4.11
C HIS A 24 0.14 -8.71 4.37
N ARG A 25 -0.59 -9.81 4.51
CA ARG A 25 -2.06 -9.83 4.56
C ARG A 25 -2.60 -10.86 5.54
N PRO A 26 -3.84 -10.74 6.03
CA PRO A 26 -4.48 -11.85 6.76
C PRO A 26 -4.64 -13.05 5.83
N PRO A 27 -4.98 -14.25 6.36
CA PRO A 27 -5.28 -15.42 5.55
C PRO A 27 -6.27 -15.13 4.41
N MET A 28 -6.08 -15.76 3.23
CA MET A 28 -6.88 -15.44 2.03
C MET A 28 -8.38 -15.59 2.23
N ASP A 29 -8.83 -16.51 3.09
CA ASP A 29 -10.26 -16.66 3.39
C ASP A 29 -10.84 -15.43 4.10
N VAL A 30 -10.05 -14.71 4.91
CA VAL A 30 -10.42 -13.41 5.48
C VAL A 30 -10.52 -12.37 4.38
N VAL A 31 -9.52 -12.30 3.50
CA VAL A 31 -9.49 -11.34 2.40
C VAL A 31 -10.69 -11.54 1.46
N GLU A 32 -10.98 -12.78 1.07
CA GLU A 32 -12.09 -13.09 0.17
C GLU A 32 -13.45 -12.81 0.82
N ARG A 33 -13.61 -13.06 2.13
CA ARG A 33 -14.83 -12.63 2.86
C ARG A 33 -15.00 -11.11 2.84
N GLN A 34 -13.92 -10.36 3.09
CA GLN A 34 -13.95 -8.89 3.01
C GLN A 34 -14.23 -8.40 1.59
N TRP A 35 -13.67 -9.05 0.58
CA TRP A 35 -13.86 -8.71 -0.83
C TRP A 35 -15.31 -8.90 -1.30
N GLN A 36 -16.01 -9.90 -0.76
CA GLN A 36 -17.40 -10.19 -1.08
C GLN A 36 -18.42 -9.37 -0.29
N ASP A 37 -18.02 -8.71 0.81
CA ASP A 37 -18.91 -7.88 1.62
C ASP A 37 -19.01 -6.47 1.01
N PRO A 38 -20.19 -6.05 0.50
CA PRO A 38 -20.36 -4.74 -0.14
C PRO A 38 -20.24 -3.56 0.84
N THR A 39 -20.22 -3.82 2.15
CA THR A 39 -20.03 -2.80 3.19
C THR A 39 -18.55 -2.61 3.56
N VAL A 40 -17.66 -3.46 3.06
CA VAL A 40 -16.21 -3.34 3.23
C VAL A 40 -15.60 -2.78 1.95
N VAL A 41 -14.63 -1.89 2.10
CA VAL A 41 -13.83 -1.41 0.97
C VAL A 41 -12.36 -1.56 1.27
N ARG A 42 -11.64 -2.09 0.28
CA ARG A 42 -10.19 -2.30 0.32
C ARG A 42 -9.55 -1.24 -0.58
N ILE A 43 -8.66 -0.44 -0.03
CA ILE A 43 -8.04 0.68 -0.73
C ILE A 43 -6.52 0.51 -0.74
N PHE A 44 -5.90 0.95 -1.82
CA PHE A 44 -4.45 0.90 -2.00
C PHE A 44 -3.86 2.31 -1.96
N LEU A 45 -2.76 2.48 -1.23
CA LEU A 45 -1.97 3.70 -1.26
C LEU A 45 -0.49 3.33 -1.20
N ASN A 46 0.26 3.64 -2.25
CA ASN A 46 1.70 3.40 -2.29
C ASN A 46 2.53 4.68 -2.17
N GLY A 47 3.77 4.49 -1.74
CA GLY A 47 4.73 5.54 -1.60
C GLY A 47 6.13 5.02 -1.29
N CYS A 48 7.07 5.96 -1.29
CA CYS A 48 8.41 5.71 -0.78
C CYS A 48 8.39 5.59 0.75
N PHE A 49 7.63 6.47 1.42
CA PHE A 49 7.53 6.55 2.88
C PHE A 49 8.86 6.78 3.62
N ASP A 50 9.89 7.27 2.91
CA ASP A 50 11.12 7.72 3.53
C ASP A 50 10.88 8.89 4.49
N LEU A 51 11.62 8.91 5.59
CA LEU A 51 11.49 9.88 6.69
C LEU A 51 10.02 10.13 7.10
N MET A 52 9.28 9.06 7.45
CA MET A 52 7.83 9.14 7.63
C MET A 52 7.41 10.30 8.56
N HIS A 53 6.60 11.21 8.02
CA HIS A 53 6.23 12.46 8.68
C HIS A 53 4.72 12.72 8.60
N VAL A 54 4.27 13.82 9.22
CA VAL A 54 2.85 14.20 9.34
C VAL A 54 2.08 14.21 8.02
N GLY A 55 2.77 14.45 6.89
CA GLY A 55 2.18 14.41 5.55
C GLY A 55 1.72 13.01 5.18
N HIS A 56 2.61 12.01 5.28
CA HIS A 56 2.29 10.60 5.03
C HIS A 56 1.16 10.10 5.95
N PHE A 57 1.26 10.39 7.26
CA PHE A 57 0.24 10.00 8.22
C PHE A 57 -1.12 10.60 7.90
N ASN A 58 -1.17 11.89 7.53
CA ASN A 58 -2.42 12.52 7.13
C ASN A 58 -2.97 11.99 5.82
N ALA A 59 -2.13 11.65 4.83
CA ALA A 59 -2.58 11.04 3.59
C ALA A 59 -3.28 9.69 3.85
N LEU A 60 -2.65 8.80 4.62
CA LEU A 60 -3.23 7.51 5.03
C LEU A 60 -4.54 7.69 5.82
N ARG A 61 -4.55 8.64 6.77
CA ARG A 61 -5.73 8.97 7.57
C ARG A 61 -6.89 9.49 6.71
N GLN A 62 -6.61 10.42 5.79
CA GLN A 62 -7.60 11.03 4.92
C GLN A 62 -8.16 10.01 3.93
N ALA A 63 -7.31 9.15 3.37
CA ALA A 63 -7.72 8.06 2.49
C ALA A 63 -8.77 7.18 3.20
N LYS A 64 -8.49 6.67 4.41
CA LYS A 64 -9.49 5.88 5.15
C LYS A 64 -10.75 6.70 5.48
N HIS A 65 -10.59 7.93 5.94
CA HIS A 65 -11.71 8.76 6.35
C HIS A 65 -12.70 9.04 5.21
N LEU A 66 -12.19 9.29 4.00
CA LEU A 66 -13.02 9.52 2.81
C LEU A 66 -13.97 8.34 2.54
N PHE A 67 -13.49 7.11 2.67
CA PHE A 67 -14.33 5.93 2.43
C PHE A 67 -15.32 5.67 3.56
N TYR A 68 -14.96 5.94 4.81
CA TYR A 68 -15.95 5.93 5.89
C TYR A 68 -17.06 6.98 5.64
N GLN A 69 -16.73 8.17 5.15
CA GLN A 69 -17.73 9.19 4.79
C GLN A 69 -18.62 8.78 3.61
N LYS A 70 -18.11 7.95 2.69
CA LYS A 70 -18.89 7.35 1.61
C LYS A 70 -19.86 6.26 2.07
N GLY A 71 -19.86 5.91 3.36
CA GLY A 71 -20.82 4.97 3.97
C GLY A 71 -20.31 3.54 4.10
N PHE A 72 -19.04 3.26 3.81
CA PHE A 72 -18.45 1.95 4.06
C PHE A 72 -18.31 1.71 5.57
N ARG A 73 -18.69 0.52 6.01
CA ARG A 73 -18.64 0.10 7.43
C ARG A 73 -17.21 -0.18 7.87
N GLU A 74 -16.42 -0.76 6.98
CA GLU A 74 -15.02 -1.11 7.21
C GLU A 74 -14.18 -0.66 6.02
N VAL A 75 -13.00 -0.11 6.32
CA VAL A 75 -12.03 0.33 5.32
C VAL A 75 -10.71 -0.35 5.62
N ILE A 76 -10.23 -1.17 4.69
CA ILE A 76 -8.93 -1.83 4.76
C ILE A 76 -7.97 -1.07 3.86
N LEU A 77 -6.88 -0.55 4.42
CA LEU A 77 -5.83 0.13 3.70
C LEU A 77 -4.63 -0.80 3.53
N VAL A 78 -4.36 -1.13 2.27
CA VAL A 78 -3.17 -1.84 1.81
C VAL A 78 -2.12 -0.79 1.42
N ALA A 79 -1.05 -0.69 2.19
CA ALA A 79 0.01 0.28 1.92
C ALA A 79 1.10 -0.33 1.04
N GLY A 80 1.39 0.30 -0.10
CA GLY A 80 2.44 -0.15 -1.02
C GLY A 80 3.78 0.53 -0.75
N LEU A 81 4.82 -0.23 -0.41
CA LEU A 81 6.17 0.28 -0.22
C LEU A 81 7.04 -0.02 -1.45
N HIS A 82 7.52 1.04 -2.11
CA HIS A 82 8.50 0.88 -3.17
C HIS A 82 9.85 0.43 -2.61
N SER A 83 10.55 -0.44 -3.35
CA SER A 83 11.88 -0.91 -2.96
C SER A 83 12.94 0.19 -3.03
N ASP A 84 14.02 0.03 -2.25
CA ASP A 84 15.19 0.94 -2.27
C ASP A 84 15.72 1.11 -3.70
N VAL A 85 15.83 0.00 -4.43
CA VAL A 85 16.30 -0.03 -5.83
C VAL A 85 15.37 0.77 -6.75
N ALA A 86 14.05 0.59 -6.59
CA ALA A 86 13.06 1.30 -7.40
C ALA A 86 13.09 2.81 -7.15
N ILE A 87 13.20 3.23 -5.89
CA ILE A 87 13.23 4.64 -5.50
C ILE A 87 14.54 5.30 -5.91
N ALA A 88 15.69 4.64 -5.68
CA ALA A 88 17.01 5.15 -6.06
C ALA A 88 17.09 5.47 -7.56
N GLY A 89 16.49 4.60 -8.38
CA GLY A 89 16.37 4.78 -9.83
C GLY A 89 15.56 5.99 -10.24
N GLN A 90 14.63 6.51 -9.42
CA GLN A 90 13.64 7.52 -9.82
C GLN A 90 13.74 8.85 -9.06
N LYS A 91 13.99 8.83 -7.75
CA LYS A 91 13.99 10.04 -6.90
C LYS A 91 15.32 10.27 -6.18
N GLY A 92 16.26 9.34 -6.29
CA GLY A 92 17.49 9.30 -5.50
C GLY A 92 17.37 8.29 -4.36
N PRO A 93 18.48 7.85 -3.76
CA PRO A 93 18.45 6.82 -2.73
C PRO A 93 17.68 7.33 -1.49
N PRO A 94 16.79 6.52 -0.91
CA PRO A 94 16.14 6.87 0.35
C PRO A 94 17.16 6.93 1.48
N LEU A 95 16.86 7.71 2.53
CA LEU A 95 17.69 7.75 3.72
C LEU A 95 17.48 6.51 4.59
N MET A 96 16.23 6.08 4.71
CA MET A 96 15.84 4.87 5.42
C MET A 96 15.89 3.66 4.49
N THR A 97 16.41 2.55 5.00
CA THR A 97 16.39 1.24 4.32
C THR A 97 14.97 0.72 4.13
N ASP A 98 14.78 -0.23 3.20
CA ASP A 98 13.51 -0.94 3.02
C ASP A 98 12.94 -1.45 4.35
N ASP A 99 13.75 -2.14 5.16
CA ASP A 99 13.32 -2.73 6.43
C ASP A 99 12.89 -1.67 7.46
N GLU A 100 13.62 -0.56 7.57
CA GLU A 100 13.24 0.54 8.47
C GLU A 100 11.91 1.17 8.05
N ARG A 101 11.69 1.34 6.74
CA ARG A 101 10.43 1.88 6.21
C ARG A 101 9.28 0.90 6.41
N VAL A 102 9.51 -0.41 6.25
CA VAL A 102 8.52 -1.45 6.58
C VAL A 102 8.12 -1.37 8.04
N GLU A 103 9.06 -1.29 8.97
CA GLU A 103 8.74 -1.26 10.41
C GLU A 103 7.98 0.01 10.82
N VAL A 104 8.31 1.17 10.24
CA VAL A 104 7.57 2.40 10.50
C VAL A 104 6.16 2.35 9.90
N LEU A 105 6.00 1.82 8.69
CA LEU A 105 4.70 1.62 8.07
C LEU A 105 3.87 0.59 8.86
N ARG A 106 4.51 -0.46 9.38
CA ARG A 106 3.93 -1.44 10.32
C ARG A 106 3.57 -0.83 11.68
N ALA A 107 4.17 0.26 12.10
CA ALA A 107 3.75 0.95 13.32
C ALA A 107 2.58 1.93 13.08
N THR A 108 2.17 2.12 11.84
CA THR A 108 1.20 3.14 11.46
C THR A 108 -0.24 2.67 11.67
N LYS A 109 -0.97 3.35 12.56
CA LYS A 109 -2.35 3.02 12.96
C LYS A 109 -3.34 2.78 11.79
N TRP A 110 -3.16 3.48 10.68
CA TRP A 110 -4.10 3.43 9.55
C TRP A 110 -3.75 2.38 8.51
N VAL A 111 -2.63 1.67 8.65
CA VAL A 111 -2.24 0.62 7.71
C VAL A 111 -2.73 -0.71 8.27
N ASP A 112 -3.45 -1.48 7.45
CA ASP A 112 -3.98 -2.79 7.84
C ASP A 112 -3.19 -3.94 7.18
N GLU A 113 -2.73 -3.70 5.96
CA GLU A 113 -1.95 -4.64 5.13
C GLU A 113 -0.83 -3.89 4.42
N MET A 114 0.19 -4.61 3.94
CA MET A 114 1.31 -3.99 3.22
C MET A 114 1.71 -4.79 1.98
N ALA A 115 2.06 -4.11 0.90
CA ALA A 115 2.71 -4.70 -0.27
C ALA A 115 4.13 -4.12 -0.36
N THR A 116 5.15 -4.90 -0.02
CA THR A 116 6.54 -4.44 0.10
C THR A 116 7.38 -4.89 -1.08
N GLY A 117 8.39 -4.09 -1.44
CA GLY A 117 9.29 -4.40 -2.55
C GLY A 117 8.72 -4.04 -3.92
N LEU A 118 7.72 -3.15 -3.96
CA LEU A 118 7.08 -2.76 -5.22
C LEU A 118 8.05 -2.06 -6.16
N PRO A 119 8.00 -2.35 -7.47
CA PRO A 119 8.68 -1.52 -8.47
C PRO A 119 8.05 -0.12 -8.51
N TYR A 120 8.77 0.84 -9.12
CA TYR A 120 8.22 2.15 -9.43
C TYR A 120 7.55 2.08 -10.81
N ALA A 121 6.31 1.60 -10.83
CA ALA A 121 5.52 1.43 -12.04
C ALA A 121 4.09 1.97 -11.82
N PRO A 122 3.39 2.39 -12.90
CA PRO A 122 1.97 2.70 -12.82
C PRO A 122 1.18 1.50 -12.28
N MET A 123 0.13 1.80 -11.52
CA MET A 123 -0.76 0.78 -11.00
C MET A 123 -1.53 0.12 -12.16
N SER A 124 -1.45 -1.20 -12.27
CA SER A 124 -2.14 -1.98 -13.31
C SER A 124 -3.42 -2.62 -12.77
N ALA A 125 -4.34 -2.98 -13.67
CA ALA A 125 -5.56 -3.69 -13.29
C ALA A 125 -5.24 -5.05 -12.66
N GLU A 126 -4.22 -5.74 -13.18
CA GLU A 126 -3.76 -7.02 -12.68
C GLU A 126 -3.24 -6.90 -11.24
N MET A 127 -2.52 -5.82 -10.92
CA MET A 127 -2.06 -5.55 -9.56
C MET A 127 -3.22 -5.23 -8.60
N ALA A 128 -4.21 -4.46 -9.07
CA ALA A 128 -5.41 -4.17 -8.29
C ALA A 128 -6.20 -5.45 -7.96
N ASP A 129 -6.37 -6.32 -8.96
CA ASP A 129 -7.05 -7.61 -8.80
C ASP A 129 -6.26 -8.55 -7.88
N ALA A 130 -4.93 -8.62 -8.03
CA ALA A 130 -4.07 -9.45 -7.20
C ALA A 130 -4.13 -9.08 -5.71
N LEU A 131 -4.17 -7.79 -5.39
CA LEU A 131 -4.26 -7.28 -4.01
C LEU A 131 -5.69 -7.22 -3.47
N ARG A 132 -6.70 -7.53 -4.29
CA ARG A 132 -8.13 -7.37 -3.96
C ARG A 132 -8.44 -5.96 -3.47
N VAL A 133 -8.05 -4.95 -4.24
CA VAL A 133 -8.30 -3.54 -3.89
C VAL A 133 -9.35 -2.94 -4.84
N ASN A 134 -10.31 -2.23 -4.26
CA ASN A 134 -11.41 -1.59 -4.96
C ASN A 134 -11.01 -0.21 -5.51
N TRP A 135 -10.12 0.49 -4.80
CA TRP A 135 -9.72 1.86 -5.11
C TRP A 135 -8.23 2.06 -4.89
N ILE A 136 -7.64 2.93 -5.70
CA ILE A 136 -6.27 3.40 -5.57
C ILE A 136 -6.32 4.86 -5.15
N CYS A 137 -5.57 5.22 -4.11
CA CYS A 137 -5.51 6.55 -3.54
C CYS A 137 -4.12 7.14 -3.77
N HIS A 138 -4.09 8.29 -4.44
CA HIS A 138 -2.90 9.13 -4.57
C HIS A 138 -3.23 10.58 -4.24
N GLY A 139 -2.19 11.40 -4.08
CA GLY A 139 -2.38 12.85 -4.09
C GLY A 139 -2.87 13.33 -5.46
N ASP A 140 -3.39 14.55 -5.50
CA ASP A 140 -3.89 15.19 -6.73
C ASP A 140 -2.76 15.65 -7.67
N ASP A 141 -1.51 15.48 -7.24
CA ASP A 141 -0.33 15.74 -8.06
C ASP A 141 0.01 14.50 -8.91
N LEU A 142 0.13 14.69 -10.22
CA LEU A 142 0.56 13.63 -11.14
C LEU A 142 1.97 13.16 -10.75
N PRO A 143 2.17 11.86 -10.44
CA PRO A 143 3.49 11.34 -10.12
C PRO A 143 4.33 11.27 -11.39
N VAL A 144 5.21 12.25 -11.58
CA VAL A 144 6.11 12.27 -12.75
C VAL A 144 7.28 11.30 -12.51
N CYS A 145 7.40 10.27 -13.34
CA CYS A 145 8.60 9.43 -13.41
C CYS A 145 9.78 10.24 -13.99
N LYS A 146 11.03 9.76 -13.88
CA LYS A 146 12.17 10.45 -14.51
C LYS A 146 12.01 10.67 -16.02
N THR A 147 11.20 9.86 -16.70
CA THR A 147 10.90 10.00 -18.14
C THR A 147 9.83 11.04 -18.46
N GLY A 148 9.13 11.59 -17.46
CA GLY A 148 8.03 12.54 -17.67
C GLY A 148 6.65 11.90 -17.74
N ASP A 149 6.57 10.57 -17.73
CA ASP A 149 5.31 9.83 -17.77
C ASP A 149 4.73 9.65 -16.35
N GLY A 150 3.41 9.70 -16.23
CA GLY A 150 2.65 9.53 -14.98
C GLY A 150 1.51 8.53 -15.11
#